data_AF-A0A2E3HXE1-F1
#
_entry.id   AF-A0A2E3HXE1-F1
#
_cell.length_a   1.000
_cell.length_b   1.000
_cell.length_c   1.000
_cell.angle_alpha   90.00
_cell.angle_beta   90.00
_cell.angle_gamma   90.00
#
_symmetry.space_group_name_H-M   'P 1'
#
loop_
_entity.id
_entity.type
_entity.pdbx_description
1 polymer ?
#
loop_
_entity_poly.entity_id
_entity_poly.type
_entity_poly.pdbx_seq_one_letter_code
_entity_poly.pdbx_strand_id
1 'polypeptide(L)'
;MKKVIIFALLATMISLPPLQAHAISRKTQGKIILTSILTGIAILTKLLEVKDRKNVEELRRKLGTPDHVIEFHHGFDKIRIERWKNQEFTFKNGVLQRPLCQACKTKSDLHKSETNIFQPKFIGN
;
A
#
# COMPACT_ATOMS: atom_id res chain seq x y z
N MET A 1 22.74 -17.81 9.96
CA MET A 1 21.52 -18.59 10.26
C MET A 1 20.46 -18.53 9.16
N LYS A 2 19.96 -17.35 8.74
CA LYS A 2 18.95 -17.25 7.65
C LYS A 2 19.31 -17.98 6.34
N LYS A 3 20.57 -17.92 5.90
CA LYS A 3 21.03 -18.58 4.67
C LYS A 3 21.03 -20.12 4.75
N VAL A 4 21.26 -20.68 5.94
CA VAL A 4 21.28 -22.14 6.19
C VAL A 4 19.86 -22.71 6.16
N ILE A 5 18.90 -21.97 6.69
CA ILE A 5 17.48 -22.35 6.69
C ILE A 5 16.92 -22.40 5.26
N ILE A 6 17.31 -21.44 4.41
CA ILE A 6 16.91 -21.42 3.00
C ILE A 6 17.51 -22.61 2.24
N PHE A 7 18.78 -22.94 2.49
CA PHE A 7 19.45 -24.07 1.87
C PHE A 7 18.85 -25.41 2.31
N ALA A 8 18.49 -25.54 3.59
CA ALA A 8 17.81 -26.71 4.12
C ALA A 8 16.41 -26.89 3.52
N LEU A 9 15.64 -25.81 3.37
CA LEU A 9 14.32 -25.83 2.70
C LEU A 9 14.42 -26.25 1.23
N LEU A 10 15.42 -25.74 0.51
CA LEU A 10 15.71 -26.14 -0.88
C LEU A 10 16.14 -27.61 -0.97
N ALA A 11 17.02 -28.06 -0.07
CA ALA A 11 17.46 -29.45 -0.03
C ALA A 11 16.30 -30.42 0.27
N THR A 12 15.38 -30.07 1.18
CA THR A 12 14.20 -30.87 1.48
C THR A 12 13.18 -30.94 0.33
N MET A 13 13.13 -29.93 -0.53
CA MET A 13 12.29 -29.98 -1.74
C MET A 13 12.88 -30.90 -2.82
N ILE A 14 14.20 -31.08 -2.83
CA ILE A 14 14.91 -31.93 -3.80
C ILE A 14 14.98 -33.39 -3.30
N SER A 15 15.08 -33.61 -1.99
CA SER A 15 15.22 -34.95 -1.38
C SER A 15 13.90 -35.62 -1.01
N LEU A 16 12.76 -34.98 -1.28
CA LEU A 16 11.47 -35.64 -1.11
C LEU A 16 11.43 -36.83 -2.08
N PRO A 17 11.25 -38.08 -1.59
CA PRO A 17 11.10 -39.24 -2.47
C PRO A 17 9.95 -38.95 -3.44
N PRO A 18 9.95 -39.52 -4.66
CA PRO A 18 8.92 -39.22 -5.64
C PRO A 18 7.57 -39.57 -5.02
N LEU A 19 6.89 -38.55 -4.51
CA LEU A 19 5.48 -38.59 -4.18
C LEU A 19 4.86 -39.10 -5.45
N GLN A 20 4.45 -40.37 -5.40
CA GLN A 20 3.94 -41.13 -6.52
C GLN A 20 3.15 -40.17 -7.39
N ALA A 21 3.60 -40.00 -8.64
CA ALA A 21 2.89 -39.22 -9.63
C ALA A 21 1.57 -39.94 -9.96
N HIS A 22 0.64 -39.95 -9.00
CA HIS A 22 -0.77 -40.07 -9.28
C HIS A 22 -1.04 -38.98 -10.32
N ALA A 23 -1.59 -39.38 -11.47
CA ALA A 23 -1.96 -38.46 -12.51
C ALA A 23 -2.82 -37.36 -11.88
N ILE A 24 -2.21 -36.22 -11.57
CA ILE A 24 -2.90 -35.09 -10.97
C ILE A 24 -3.89 -34.67 -12.03
N SER A 25 -5.18 -34.90 -11.78
CA SER A 25 -6.24 -34.45 -12.66
C SER A 25 -5.98 -32.97 -13.00
N ARG A 26 -6.16 -32.58 -14.27
CA ARG A 26 -6.01 -31.18 -14.71
C ARG A 26 -6.76 -30.21 -13.77
N LYS A 27 -7.87 -30.66 -13.18
CA LYS A 27 -8.66 -29.93 -12.19
C LYS A 27 -7.89 -29.65 -10.89
N THR A 28 -7.14 -30.62 -10.38
CA THR A 28 -6.33 -30.49 -9.16
C THR A 28 -5.08 -29.64 -9.42
N GLN A 29 -4.44 -29.81 -10.57
CA GLN A 29 -3.30 -28.97 -10.97
C GLN A 29 -3.70 -27.50 -11.12
N GLY A 30 -4.86 -27.22 -11.73
CA GLY A 30 -5.40 -25.86 -11.84
C GLY A 30 -5.67 -25.21 -10.48
N LYS A 31 -6.20 -25.97 -9.51
CA LYS A 31 -6.39 -25.48 -8.13
C LYS A 31 -5.06 -25.12 -7.46
N ILE A 32 -4.04 -25.96 -7.60
CA ILE A 32 -2.72 -25.70 -7.01
C ILE A 32 -2.10 -24.43 -7.61
N ILE A 33 -2.15 -24.26 -8.93
CA ILE A 33 -1.63 -23.07 -9.61
C ILE A 33 -2.37 -21.82 -9.14
N LEU A 34 -3.71 -21.84 -9.08
CA LEU A 34 -4.51 -20.72 -8.61
C LEU A 34 -4.17 -20.34 -7.16
N THR A 35 -4.10 -21.33 -6.26
CA THR A 35 -3.73 -21.10 -4.86
C THR A 35 -2.34 -20.50 -4.75
N SER A 36 -1.37 -20.97 -5.55
CA SER A 36 -0.01 -20.41 -5.58
C SER A 36 0.00 -18.96 -6.04
N ILE A 37 -0.77 -18.61 -7.08
CA ILE A 37 -0.89 -17.22 -7.57
C ILE A 37 -1.51 -16.32 -6.50
N LEU A 38 -2.63 -16.74 -5.90
CA LEU A 38 -3.30 -15.99 -4.84
C LEU A 38 -2.39 -15.78 -3.63
N THR A 39 -1.63 -16.82 -3.25
CA THR A 39 -0.64 -16.74 -2.17
C THR A 39 0.46 -15.74 -2.51
N GLY A 40 0.98 -15.77 -3.75
CA GLY A 40 1.97 -14.81 -4.22
C GLY A 40 1.48 -13.37 -4.19
N ILE A 41 0.24 -13.13 -4.64
CA ILE A 41 -0.39 -11.80 -4.57
C ILE A 41 -0.53 -11.34 -3.13
N ALA A 42 -1.03 -12.19 -2.22
CA ALA A 42 -1.19 -11.84 -0.82
C ALA A 42 0.14 -11.45 -0.15
N ILE A 43 1.22 -12.18 -0.42
CA ILE A 43 2.57 -11.85 0.06
C ILE A 43 3.03 -10.50 -0.50
N LEU A 44 2.85 -10.27 -1.79
CA LEU A 44 3.25 -9.01 -2.44
C LEU A 44 2.49 -7.82 -1.85
N THR A 45 1.17 -7.93 -1.69
CA THR A 45 0.34 -6.90 -1.07
C THR A 45 0.81 -6.60 0.35
N LYS A 46 1.12 -7.63 1.16
CA LYS A 46 1.65 -7.42 2.51
C LYS A 46 3.02 -6.74 2.52
N LEU A 47 3.86 -7.06 1.56
CA LEU A 47 5.19 -6.45 1.45
C LEU A 47 5.09 -4.95 1.09
N LEU A 48 4.15 -4.59 0.20
CA LEU A 48 3.83 -3.20 -0.13
C LEU A 48 3.28 -2.44 1.07
N GLU A 49 2.33 -3.02 1.81
CA GLU A 49 1.76 -2.43 3.02
C GLU A 49 2.84 -2.11 4.07
N VAL A 50 3.78 -3.04 4.30
CA VAL A 50 4.90 -2.83 5.23
C VAL A 50 5.83 -1.73 4.74
N LYS A 51 6.10 -1.66 3.43
CA LYS A 51 6.95 -0.62 2.84
C LYS A 51 6.31 0.76 3.00
N ASP A 52 5.02 0.89 2.71
CA ASP A 52 4.29 2.15 2.84
C ASP A 52 4.25 2.62 4.29
N ARG A 53 3.98 1.72 5.23
CA ARG A 53 4.03 2.03 6.66
C ARG A 53 5.40 2.55 7.09
N LYS A 54 6.49 1.90 6.66
CA LYS A 54 7.86 2.36 6.97
C LYS A 54 8.14 3.74 6.40
N ASN A 55 7.71 4.02 5.18
CA ASN A 55 7.87 5.34 4.56
C ASN A 55 7.16 6.43 5.37
N VAL A 56 5.93 6.15 5.84
CA VAL A 56 5.16 7.09 6.66
C VAL A 56 5.80 7.29 8.03
N GLU A 57 6.25 6.22 8.68
CA GLU A 57 6.98 6.31 9.95
C GLU A 57 8.27 7.11 9.81
N GLU A 58 9.03 6.92 8.73
CA GLU A 58 10.24 7.69 8.45
C GLU A 58 9.93 9.18 8.20
N LEU A 59 8.87 9.47 7.45
CA LEU A 59 8.41 10.84 7.23
C LEU A 59 8.05 11.54 8.55
N ARG A 60 7.26 10.87 9.41
CA ARG A 60 6.88 11.39 10.73
C ARG A 60 8.08 11.54 11.66
N ARG A 61 9.07 10.66 11.60
CA ARG A 61 10.33 10.82 12.35
C ARG A 61 11.13 12.04 11.91
N LYS A 62 11.15 12.33 10.60
CA LYS A 62 11.85 13.50 10.04
C LYS A 62 11.15 14.82 10.37
N LEU A 63 9.82 14.84 10.31
CA LEU A 63 9.02 16.05 10.51
C LEU A 63 8.62 16.30 11.98
N GLY A 64 8.65 15.26 12.81
CA GLY A 64 8.20 15.33 14.20
C GLY A 64 6.68 15.29 14.34
N THR A 65 6.16 15.91 15.39
CA THR A 65 4.72 15.94 15.68
C THR A 65 4.00 16.92 14.74
N PRO A 66 2.87 16.52 14.12
CA PRO A 66 2.07 17.44 13.30
C PRO A 66 1.42 18.52 14.15
N ASP A 67 1.32 19.74 13.61
CA ASP A 67 0.65 20.87 14.26
C ASP A 67 -0.87 20.68 14.24
N HIS A 68 -1.39 20.14 13.13
CA HIS A 68 -2.80 19.85 12.97
C HIS A 68 -3.02 18.51 12.29
N VAL A 69 -4.07 17.82 12.72
CA VAL A 69 -4.51 16.54 12.15
C VAL A 69 -6.02 16.61 11.93
N ILE A 70 -6.43 16.33 10.69
CA ILE A 70 -7.84 16.17 10.32
C ILE A 70 -8.02 14.72 9.87
N GLU A 71 -8.99 14.02 10.42
CA GLU A 71 -9.29 12.64 10.07
C GLU A 71 -10.78 12.53 9.72
N PHE A 72 -11.07 11.89 8.58
CA PHE A 72 -12.43 11.65 8.14
C PHE A 72 -12.54 10.32 7.40
N HIS A 73 -13.76 9.79 7.41
CA HIS A 73 -14.09 8.51 6.81
C HIS A 73 -15.03 8.72 5.61
N HIS A 74 -14.72 8.08 4.50
CA HIS A 74 -15.56 8.05 3.31
C HIS A 74 -15.82 6.59 2.92
N GLY A 75 -16.93 6.03 3.39
CA GLY A 75 -17.19 4.59 3.27
C GLY A 75 -16.13 3.77 4.00
N PHE A 76 -15.44 2.88 3.28
CA PHE A 76 -14.32 2.09 3.80
C PHE A 76 -12.98 2.83 3.78
N ASP A 77 -12.92 4.01 3.16
CA ASP A 77 -11.70 4.80 3.09
C ASP A 77 -11.54 5.69 4.32
N LYS A 78 -10.38 5.59 4.96
CA LYS A 78 -9.93 6.48 6.03
C LYS A 78 -8.95 7.50 5.46
N ILE A 79 -9.35 8.76 5.43
CA ILE A 79 -8.50 9.84 4.95
C ILE A 79 -8.02 10.66 6.15
N ARG A 80 -6.72 10.89 6.23
CA ARG A 80 -6.08 11.68 7.28
C ARG A 80 -5.18 12.71 6.65
N ILE A 81 -5.38 13.97 6.99
CA ILE A 81 -4.55 15.09 6.55
C ILE A 81 -3.75 15.56 7.76
N GLU A 82 -2.42 15.52 7.64
CA GLU A 82 -1.50 15.98 8.68
C GLU A 82 -0.75 17.21 8.16
N ARG A 83 -0.74 18.29 8.95
CA ARG A 83 -0.06 19.54 8.62
C ARG A 83 1.14 19.75 9.53
N TRP A 84 2.28 20.05 8.93
CA TRP A 84 3.50 20.50 9.60
C TRP A 84 3.92 21.84 9.00
N LYS A 85 3.84 22.91 9.79
CA LYS A 85 4.13 24.28 9.37
C LYS A 85 3.36 24.61 8.08
N ASN A 86 4.08 24.80 6.98
CA ASN A 86 3.52 25.15 5.67
C ASN A 86 3.35 23.94 4.74
N GLN A 87 3.55 22.72 5.22
CA GLN A 87 3.42 21.49 4.44
C GLN A 87 2.21 20.69 4.91
N GLU A 88 1.44 20.19 3.94
CA GLU A 88 0.27 19.36 4.17
C GLU A 88 0.49 18.02 3.48
N PHE A 89 0.24 16.94 4.21
CA PHE A 89 0.35 15.57 3.69
C PHE A 89 -0.97 14.87 3.88
N THR A 90 -1.48 14.30 2.79
CA THR A 90 -2.70 13.51 2.78
C THR A 90 -2.34 12.04 2.81
N PHE A 91 -2.96 11.31 3.74
CA PHE A 91 -2.85 9.87 3.87
C PHE A 91 -4.21 9.26 3.59
N LYS A 92 -4.26 8.25 2.72
CA LYS A 92 -5.46 7.45 2.48
C LYS A 92 -5.18 6.03 2.93
N ASN A 93 -5.99 5.51 3.84
CA ASN A 93 -5.82 4.20 4.48
C ASN A 93 -4.40 4.00 5.06
N GLY A 94 -3.81 5.06 5.60
CA GLY A 94 -2.46 5.05 6.14
C GLY A 94 -1.33 5.12 5.10
N VAL A 95 -1.64 5.18 3.81
CA VAL A 95 -0.65 5.34 2.73
C VAL A 95 -0.54 6.80 2.33
N LEU A 96 0.69 7.31 2.27
CA LEU A 96 0.97 8.68 1.84
C LEU A 96 0.54 8.86 0.37
N GLN A 97 -0.40 9.77 0.14
CA GLN A 97 -0.80 10.19 -1.19
C GLN A 97 0.23 11.22 -1.67
N ARG A 98 0.97 10.89 -2.73
CA ARG A 98 1.77 11.90 -3.41
C ARG A 98 0.82 12.80 -4.19
N PRO A 99 1.02 14.12 -4.20
CA PRO A 99 0.26 14.98 -5.09
C PRO A 99 0.47 14.47 -6.52
N LEU A 100 -0.63 14.15 -7.20
CA LEU A 100 -0.62 13.93 -8.65
C LEU A 100 -0.15 15.24 -9.28
N CYS A 101 1.13 15.29 -9.62
CA CYS A 101 1.75 16.32 -10.46
C CYS A 101 1.76 17.76 -9.89
N GLN A 102 2.88 18.16 -9.29
CA GLN A 102 3.23 19.58 -9.10
C GLN A 102 3.38 20.34 -10.44
N ALA A 103 3.54 19.63 -11.57
CA ALA A 103 3.54 20.21 -12.92
C ALA A 103 2.12 20.38 -13.51
N CYS A 104 1.05 20.03 -12.79
CA CYS A 104 -0.31 20.45 -13.13
C CYS A 104 -0.64 21.86 -12.59
N LYS A 105 0.29 22.54 -11.92
CA LYS A 105 0.23 23.98 -11.67
C LYS A 105 0.80 24.78 -12.85
N THR A 106 0.31 24.53 -14.06
CA THR A 106 0.48 25.49 -15.16
C THR A 106 -0.82 26.27 -15.28
N LYS A 107 -0.68 27.59 -15.20
CA LYS A 107 -1.75 28.58 -15.17
C LYS A 107 -2.72 28.43 -16.36
N SER A 108 -4.00 28.58 -16.02
CA SER A 108 -5.07 29.21 -16.80
C SER A 108 -5.57 28.51 -18.07
N ASP A 109 -6.88 28.63 -18.25
CA ASP A 109 -7.65 28.46 -19.48
C ASP A 109 -8.05 27.03 -19.88
N LEU A 110 -9.04 26.47 -19.19
CA LEU A 110 -10.30 26.17 -19.88
C LEU A 110 -11.48 26.04 -18.91
N HIS A 111 -12.52 26.75 -19.30
CA HIS A 111 -13.81 26.89 -18.65
C HIS A 111 -14.55 25.54 -18.47
N LYS A 112 -15.23 25.43 -17.31
CA LYS A 112 -16.50 24.69 -17.07
C LYS A 112 -16.43 23.18 -16.74
N SER A 113 -17.24 22.85 -15.71
CA SER A 113 -17.63 21.53 -15.19
C SER A 113 -16.59 20.91 -14.24
N GLU A 114 -16.79 20.72 -12.94
CA GLU A 114 -17.97 20.73 -12.08
C GLU A 114 -17.55 21.26 -10.70
N THR A 115 -18.20 22.32 -10.22
CA THR A 115 -18.10 22.75 -8.82
C THR A 115 -18.90 21.80 -7.95
N ASN A 116 -18.22 20.89 -7.25
CA ASN A 116 -18.57 20.41 -5.91
C ASN A 116 -17.53 19.39 -5.49
N ILE A 117 -16.73 19.70 -4.47
CA ILE A 117 -16.34 18.82 -3.36
C ILE A 117 -15.33 19.61 -2.52
N PHE A 118 -15.86 20.17 -1.42
CA PHE A 118 -15.18 20.49 -0.17
C PHE A 118 -13.86 21.29 -0.23
N GLN A 119 -14.00 22.61 -0.14
CA GLN A 119 -12.99 23.44 0.54
C GLN A 119 -13.20 23.29 2.05
N PRO A 120 -12.27 22.69 2.82
CA PRO A 120 -12.38 22.71 4.27
C PRO A 120 -12.21 24.15 4.76
N LYS A 121 -13.27 24.70 5.34
CA LYS A 121 -13.27 25.99 6.02
C LYS A 121 -12.48 25.79 7.32
N PHE A 122 -11.27 26.34 7.40
CA PHE A 122 -10.56 26.45 8.67
C PHE A 122 -11.38 27.38 9.58
N ILE A 123 -11.95 26.81 10.65
CA ILE A 123 -12.61 27.58 11.70
C ILE A 123 -11.57 27.79 12.80
N GLY A 124 -11.20 29.05 13.02
CA GLY A 124 -10.43 29.51 14.18
C GLY A 124 -10.49 31.03 14.23
N ASN A 125 -10.97 31.56 15.36
CA ASN A 125 -10.60 32.88 15.87
C ASN A 125 -9.49 32.67 16.90
#